data_AF-A0A951GI09-F1
#
_entry.id   AF-A0A951GI09-F1
#
_cell.length_a   1.000
_cell.length_b   1.000
_cell.length_c   1.000
_cell.angle_alpha   90.00
_cell.angle_beta   90.00
_cell.angle_gamma   90.00
#
_symmetry.space_group_name_H-M   'P 1'
#
loop_
_entity.id
_entity.type
_entity.pdbx_description
1 polymer ?
#
loop_
_entity_poly.entity_id
_entity_poly.type
_entity_poly.pdbx_seq_one_letter_code
_entity_poly.pdbx_strand_id
1 'polypeptide(L)'
;MGSPDPVIIIHSLTQAIGAVRAAASAKRAIVLASASDAGGYVGPGWFGALVTAARQAVPEARFCAFLDCGDSVGAALAAIRAEVEGVIFTGRADVARRLSEIARQHRVRFETKRPAATLDLAEDFFASQEYIERRCGEFLG
;
A
#
# COMPACT_ATOMS: atom_id res chain seq x y z
N MET A 1 6.31 22.96 -3.67
CA MET A 1 5.76 21.75 -3.03
C MET A 1 5.56 20.74 -4.15
N GLY A 2 6.27 19.62 -4.13
CA GLY A 2 6.13 18.60 -5.19
C GLY A 2 4.71 18.03 -5.21
N SER A 3 4.27 17.56 -6.37
CA SER A 3 3.05 16.74 -6.47
C SER A 3 3.15 15.56 -5.50
N PRO A 4 2.06 15.14 -4.84
CA PRO A 4 2.08 13.93 -4.01
C PRO A 4 2.58 12.72 -4.81
N ASP A 5 3.30 11.82 -4.14
CA ASP A 5 3.79 10.58 -4.74
C ASP A 5 2.60 9.75 -5.28
N PRO A 6 2.67 9.27 -6.52
CA PRO A 6 1.55 8.55 -7.11
C PRO A 6 1.24 7.24 -6.42
N VAL A 7 -0.05 6.93 -6.36
CA VAL A 7 -0.61 5.82 -5.60
C VAL A 7 -1.06 4.74 -6.56
N ILE A 8 -0.52 3.54 -6.38
CA ILE A 8 -0.86 2.35 -7.15
C ILE A 8 -1.54 1.36 -6.21
N ILE A 9 -2.81 1.05 -6.50
CA ILE A 9 -3.55 0.00 -5.78
C ILE A 9 -3.16 -1.35 -6.35
N ILE A 10 -2.71 -2.24 -5.46
CA ILE A 10 -2.26 -3.59 -5.77
C ILE A 10 -3.17 -4.64 -5.11
N HIS A 11 -3.27 -5.78 -5.79
CA HIS A 11 -4.08 -6.93 -5.39
C HIS A 11 -3.26 -8.21 -5.28
N SER A 12 -2.01 -8.21 -5.77
CA SER A 12 -1.13 -9.38 -5.77
C SER A 12 0.36 -9.01 -5.64
N LEU A 13 1.19 -10.01 -5.32
CA LEU A 13 2.65 -9.84 -5.28
C LEU A 13 3.23 -9.49 -6.66
N THR A 14 2.73 -10.11 -7.73
CA THR A 14 3.15 -9.81 -9.11
C THR A 14 2.94 -8.34 -9.43
N GLN A 15 1.79 -7.79 -9.02
CA GLN A 15 1.49 -6.37 -9.19
C GLN A 15 2.42 -5.47 -8.39
N ALA A 16 2.67 -5.83 -7.12
CA ALA A 16 3.59 -5.10 -6.26
C ALA A 16 5.00 -5.03 -6.86
N ILE A 17 5.55 -6.17 -7.28
CA ILE A 17 6.90 -6.25 -7.87
C ILE A 17 6.96 -5.44 -9.18
N GLY A 18 5.97 -5.60 -10.06
CA GLY A 18 5.95 -4.87 -11.32
C GLY A 18 5.86 -3.36 -11.14
N ALA A 19 5.04 -2.90 -10.18
CA ALA A 19 4.92 -1.48 -9.84
C ALA A 19 6.23 -0.90 -9.29
N VAL A 20 6.92 -1.60 -8.36
CA VAL A 20 8.17 -1.10 -7.79
C VAL A 20 9.33 -1.13 -8.79
N ARG A 21 9.37 -2.11 -9.70
CA ARG A 21 10.33 -2.13 -10.81
C ARG A 21 10.14 -0.95 -11.74
N ALA A 22 8.91 -0.70 -12.17
CA ALA A 22 8.59 0.46 -13.00
C ALA A 22 8.97 1.78 -12.32
N ALA A 23 8.70 1.91 -11.02
CA ALA A 23 9.08 3.09 -10.25
C ALA A 23 10.60 3.28 -10.14
N ALA A 24 11.35 2.20 -9.92
CA ALA A 24 12.81 2.23 -9.90
C ALA A 24 13.38 2.65 -11.27
N SER A 25 12.88 2.07 -12.37
CA SER A 25 13.28 2.45 -13.73
C SER A 25 12.97 3.91 -14.04
N ALA A 26 11.80 4.41 -13.62
CA ALA A 26 11.40 5.81 -13.76
C ALA A 26 12.07 6.75 -12.74
N LYS A 27 12.86 6.21 -11.81
CA LYS A 27 13.48 6.94 -10.68
C LYS A 27 12.48 7.76 -9.86
N ARG A 28 11.23 7.31 -9.77
CA ARG A 28 10.17 8.01 -9.03
C ARG A 28 9.87 7.30 -7.71
N ALA A 29 9.46 8.08 -6.71
CA ALA A 29 8.84 7.52 -5.52
C ALA A 29 7.35 7.23 -5.79
N ILE A 30 6.84 6.14 -5.20
CA ILE A 30 5.42 5.76 -5.29
C ILE A 30 4.88 5.33 -3.92
N VAL A 31 3.57 5.32 -3.81
CA VAL A 31 2.84 4.68 -2.71
C VAL A 31 2.17 3.43 -3.25
N LEU A 32 2.41 2.28 -2.61
CA LEU A 32 1.61 1.09 -2.78
C LEU A 32 0.47 1.10 -1.77
N ALA A 33 -0.76 0.92 -2.23
CA ALA A 33 -1.91 0.70 -1.37
C ALA A 33 -2.51 -0.67 -1.69
N SER A 34 -3.01 -1.38 -0.68
CA SER A 34 -3.86 -2.54 -0.93
C SER A 34 -5.20 -2.11 -1.55
N ALA A 35 -5.95 -3.07 -2.08
CA ALA A 35 -7.36 -2.91 -2.34
C ALA A 35 -8.14 -2.41 -1.11
N SER A 36 -9.31 -1.81 -1.34
CA SER A 36 -10.19 -1.34 -0.27
C SER A 36 -10.54 -2.48 0.68
N ASP A 37 -10.51 -2.20 1.99
CA ASP A 37 -10.90 -3.12 3.06
C ASP A 37 -10.05 -4.42 3.15
N ALA A 38 -8.91 -4.49 2.44
CA ALA A 38 -8.01 -5.64 2.42
C ALA A 38 -7.54 -6.13 3.80
N GLY A 39 -7.36 -5.21 4.75
CA GLY A 39 -7.01 -5.56 6.11
C GLY A 39 -8.01 -6.49 6.79
N GLY A 40 -9.27 -6.50 6.35
CA GLY A 40 -10.32 -7.39 6.85
C GLY A 40 -10.23 -8.83 6.34
N TYR A 41 -9.66 -9.07 5.15
CA TYR A 41 -9.69 -10.40 4.51
C TYR A 41 -8.33 -11.02 4.18
N VAL A 42 -7.30 -10.24 3.83
CA VAL A 42 -5.92 -10.77 3.72
C VAL A 42 -5.15 -10.64 5.02
N GLY A 43 -5.48 -9.62 5.82
CA GLY A 43 -4.80 -9.33 7.07
C GLY A 43 -3.35 -8.84 6.91
N PRO A 44 -2.75 -8.38 8.01
CA PRO A 44 -1.45 -7.72 7.98
C PRO A 44 -0.26 -8.65 7.76
N GLY A 45 -0.37 -9.94 8.13
CA GLY A 45 0.70 -10.92 7.92
C GLY A 45 0.98 -11.15 6.43
N TRP A 46 -0.09 -11.34 5.64
CA TRP A 46 0.04 -11.49 4.19
C TRP A 46 0.59 -10.20 3.55
N PHE A 47 0.04 -9.03 3.91
CA PHE A 47 0.48 -7.76 3.34
C PHE A 47 1.93 -7.44 3.69
N GLY A 48 2.36 -7.67 4.94
CA GLY A 48 3.75 -7.48 5.35
C GLY A 48 4.73 -8.40 4.60
N ALA A 49 4.35 -9.66 4.37
CA ALA A 49 5.14 -10.59 3.57
C ALA A 49 5.26 -10.12 2.11
N LEU A 50 4.16 -9.64 1.51
CA LEU A 50 4.16 -9.06 0.17
C LEU A 50 5.09 -7.85 0.07
N VAL A 51 5.00 -6.90 1.01
CA VAL A 51 5.86 -5.70 1.02
C VAL A 51 7.33 -6.08 1.17
N THR A 52 7.62 -7.05 2.03
CA THR A 52 8.98 -7.57 2.21
C THR A 52 9.54 -8.17 0.92
N ALA A 53 8.76 -9.01 0.25
CA ALA A 53 9.14 -9.61 -1.03
C ALA A 53 9.34 -8.54 -2.12
N ALA A 54 8.50 -7.51 -2.18
CA ALA A 54 8.67 -6.39 -3.12
C ALA A 54 9.96 -5.59 -2.85
N ARG A 55 10.30 -5.31 -1.58
CA ARG A 55 11.57 -4.64 -1.22
C ARG A 55 12.79 -5.48 -1.57
N GLN A 56 12.72 -6.80 -1.40
CA GLN A 56 13.80 -7.71 -1.76
C GLN A 56 13.98 -7.83 -3.28
N ALA A 57 12.88 -7.79 -4.04
CA ALA A 57 12.91 -7.88 -5.49
C ALA A 57 13.55 -6.64 -6.16
N VAL A 58 13.42 -5.46 -5.54
CA VAL A 58 13.97 -4.19 -6.06
C VAL A 58 14.48 -3.31 -4.91
N PRO A 59 15.67 -3.58 -4.36
CA PRO A 59 16.20 -2.88 -3.19
C PRO A 59 16.37 -1.36 -3.37
N GLU A 60 16.57 -0.90 -4.61
CA GLU A 60 16.73 0.51 -4.98
C GLU A 60 15.41 1.29 -5.12
N ALA A 61 14.25 0.59 -5.12
CA ALA A 61 12.96 1.23 -5.29
C ALA A 61 12.59 2.10 -4.07
N ARG A 62 12.15 3.33 -4.34
CA ARG A 62 11.65 4.24 -3.30
C ARG A 62 10.14 4.12 -3.21
N PHE A 63 9.64 3.44 -2.19
CA PHE A 63 8.21 3.34 -1.97
C PHE A 63 7.84 3.18 -0.51
N CYS A 64 6.59 3.50 -0.22
CA CYS A 64 5.91 3.22 1.04
C CYS A 64 4.64 2.39 0.78
N ALA A 65 4.23 1.59 1.77
CA ALA A 65 3.09 0.70 1.64
C ALA A 65 2.00 0.97 2.69
N PHE A 66 0.74 0.96 2.27
CA PHE A 66 -0.43 1.11 3.15
C PHE A 66 -1.42 -0.04 2.99
N LEU A 67 -1.83 -0.62 4.12
CA LEU A 67 -2.93 -1.58 4.18
C LEU A 67 -4.23 -0.84 4.49
N ASP A 68 -5.23 -0.98 3.60
CA ASP A 68 -6.57 -0.44 3.81
C ASP A 68 -7.36 -1.34 4.75
N CYS A 69 -7.67 -0.85 5.94
CA CYS A 69 -8.45 -1.54 6.96
C CYS A 69 -9.92 -1.13 6.99
N GLY A 70 -10.38 -0.29 6.04
CA GLY A 70 -11.74 0.23 6.05
C GLY A 70 -12.09 0.92 7.36
N ASP A 71 -13.28 0.63 7.89
CA ASP A 71 -13.74 1.04 9.21
C ASP A 71 -13.56 -0.05 10.29
N SER A 72 -12.85 -1.14 9.96
CA SER A 72 -12.63 -2.26 10.88
C SER A 72 -11.54 -1.94 11.90
N VAL A 73 -11.97 -1.67 13.13
CA VAL A 73 -11.07 -1.45 14.29
C VAL A 73 -10.18 -2.68 14.55
N GLY A 74 -10.74 -3.88 14.40
CA GLY A 74 -10.00 -5.13 14.61
C GLY A 74 -8.87 -5.28 13.60
N ALA A 75 -9.15 -5.02 12.31
CA ALA A 75 -8.14 -5.06 11.25
C ALA A 75 -7.05 -3.99 11.46
N ALA A 76 -7.44 -2.75 11.76
CA ALA A 76 -6.49 -1.66 12.00
C ALA A 76 -5.57 -1.95 13.19
N LEU A 77 -6.12 -2.45 14.31
CA LEU A 77 -5.33 -2.84 15.47
C LEU A 77 -4.39 -4.01 15.19
N ALA A 78 -4.84 -5.01 14.44
CA ALA A 78 -3.99 -6.13 14.04
C ALA A 78 -2.82 -5.64 13.17
N ALA A 79 -3.09 -4.73 12.23
CA ALA A 79 -2.07 -4.15 11.36
C ALA A 79 -1.07 -3.29 12.12
N ILE A 80 -1.54 -2.46 13.06
CA ILE A 80 -0.66 -1.64 13.91
C ILE A 80 0.27 -2.54 14.76
N ARG A 81 -0.26 -3.59 15.39
CA ARG A 81 0.53 -4.52 16.20
C ARG A 81 1.52 -5.35 15.39
N ALA A 82 1.21 -5.62 14.13
CA ALA A 82 2.11 -6.25 13.18
C ALA A 82 3.16 -5.28 12.61
N GLU A 83 3.12 -4.01 13.01
CA GLU A 83 4.06 -2.96 12.60
C GLU A 83 4.19 -2.84 11.07
N VAL A 84 3.06 -2.98 10.35
CA VAL A 84 3.03 -2.68 8.91
C VAL A 84 3.43 -1.22 8.69
N GLU A 85 3.96 -0.90 7.52
CA GLU A 85 4.49 0.44 7.25
C GLU A 85 3.41 1.53 7.37
N GLY A 86 2.19 1.24 6.95
CA GLY A 86 1.06 2.16 7.04
C GLY A 86 -0.30 1.49 7.04
N VAL A 87 -1.26 2.15 7.68
CA VAL A 87 -2.66 1.75 7.79
C VAL A 87 -3.55 2.89 7.28
N ILE A 88 -4.56 2.55 6.47
CA ILE A 88 -5.67 3.45 6.13
C ILE A 88 -6.90 2.99 6.93
N PHE A 89 -7.52 3.90 7.67
CA PHE A 89 -8.74 3.66 8.43
C PHE A 89 -9.77 4.75 8.16
N THR A 90 -10.90 4.39 7.56
CA THR A 90 -11.96 5.31 7.11
C THR A 90 -13.19 5.34 8.03
N GLY A 91 -13.09 4.72 9.21
CA GLY A 91 -14.16 4.71 10.21
C GLY A 91 -14.33 6.04 10.97
N ARG A 92 -15.10 5.99 12.06
CA ARG A 92 -15.44 7.18 12.86
C ARG A 92 -14.21 7.93 13.38
N ALA A 93 -14.28 9.27 13.35
CA ALA A 93 -13.18 10.16 13.74
C ALA A 93 -12.70 9.99 15.20
N ASP A 94 -13.61 9.72 16.15
CA ASP A 94 -13.27 9.51 17.55
C ASP A 94 -12.48 8.21 17.77
N VAL A 95 -12.78 7.18 16.99
CA VAL A 95 -12.05 5.91 16.96
C VAL A 95 -10.72 6.07 16.24
N ALA A 96 -10.71 6.75 15.09
CA ALA A 96 -9.51 7.05 14.32
C ALA A 96 -8.47 7.80 15.15
N ARG A 97 -8.89 8.77 15.98
CA ARG A 97 -7.99 9.48 16.91
C ARG A 97 -7.30 8.50 17.86
N ARG A 98 -8.05 7.60 18.50
CA ARG A 98 -7.48 6.60 19.42
C ARG A 98 -6.52 5.65 18.70
N LEU A 99 -6.88 5.19 17.51
CA LEU A 99 -6.02 4.31 16.71
C LEU A 99 -4.73 5.02 16.27
N SER A 100 -4.79 6.30 15.90
CA SER A 100 -3.62 7.10 15.54
C SER A 100 -2.62 7.25 16.69
N GLU A 101 -3.12 7.39 17.93
CA GLU A 101 -2.28 7.46 19.13
C GLU A 101 -1.52 6.14 19.36
N ILE A 102 -2.18 5.00 19.14
CA ILE A 102 -1.58 3.65 19.22
C ILE A 102 -0.60 3.45 18.05
N ALA A 103 -0.97 3.83 16.83
CA ALA A 103 -0.10 3.74 15.66
C ALA A 103 1.22 4.49 15.87
N ARG A 104 1.17 5.68 16.47
CA ARG A 104 2.37 6.46 16.83
C ARG A 104 3.29 5.71 17.79
N GLN A 105 2.74 4.98 18.77
CA GLN A 105 3.53 4.17 19.71
C GLN A 105 4.26 3.02 19.00
N HIS A 106 3.65 2.46 17.97
CA HIS A 106 4.20 1.39 17.13
C HIS A 106 4.97 1.90 15.89
N ARG A 107 5.14 3.21 15.73
CA ARG A 107 5.78 3.84 14.55
C ARG A 107 5.12 3.49 13.21
N VAL A 108 3.83 3.18 13.23
CA VAL A 108 3.02 2.88 12.04
C VAL A 108 2.41 4.16 11.49
N ARG A 109 2.51 4.39 10.18
CA ARG A 109 1.83 5.52 9.54
C ARG A 109 0.32 5.29 9.54
N PHE A 110 -0.46 6.34 9.76
CA PHE A 110 -1.90 6.21 9.93
C PHE A 110 -2.63 7.28 9.14
N GLU A 111 -3.41 6.85 8.16
CA GLU A 111 -4.21 7.71 7.30
C GLU A 111 -5.70 7.51 7.58
N THR A 112 -6.44 8.62 7.65
CA THR A 112 -7.89 8.59 7.89
C THR A 112 -8.73 8.67 6.63
N LYS A 113 -8.06 8.81 5.48
CA LYS A 113 -8.67 8.92 4.16
C LYS A 113 -7.91 8.00 3.22
N ARG A 114 -8.66 7.35 2.33
CA ARG A 114 -8.04 6.66 1.20
C ARG A 114 -7.30 7.70 0.36
N PRO A 115 -6.02 7.49 0.03
CA PRO A 115 -5.37 8.30 -0.97
C PRO A 115 -6.16 8.19 -2.28
N ALA A 116 -6.26 9.30 -3.01
CA ALA A 116 -6.88 9.25 -4.34
C ALA A 116 -6.06 8.29 -5.20
N ALA A 117 -6.63 7.14 -5.53
CA ALA A 117 -5.98 6.15 -6.36
C ALA A 117 -5.70 6.77 -7.73
N THR A 118 -4.44 6.76 -8.13
CA THR A 118 -4.03 7.29 -9.44
C THR A 118 -3.91 6.17 -10.48
N LEU A 119 -3.69 4.93 -10.03
CA LEU A 119 -3.80 3.71 -10.83
C LEU A 119 -4.30 2.56 -9.95
N ASP A 120 -5.35 1.86 -10.39
CA ASP A 120 -5.81 0.61 -9.77
C ASP A 120 -5.57 -0.55 -10.76
N LEU A 121 -4.93 -1.62 -10.27
CA LEU A 121 -4.55 -2.79 -11.05
C LEU A 121 -5.56 -3.94 -10.91
N ALA A 122 -6.76 -3.72 -10.38
CA ALA A 122 -7.78 -4.77 -10.21
C ALA A 122 -8.04 -5.56 -11.50
N GLU A 123 -8.21 -4.88 -12.62
CA GLU A 123 -8.46 -5.48 -13.94
C GLU A 123 -7.26 -6.26 -14.50
N ASP A 124 -6.06 -6.02 -13.95
CA ASP A 124 -4.81 -6.64 -14.38
C ASP A 124 -4.37 -7.75 -13.40
N PHE A 125 -5.28 -8.33 -12.62
CA PHE A 125 -4.97 -9.31 -11.57
C PHE A 125 -4.15 -10.51 -12.07
N PHE A 126 -4.52 -11.04 -13.24
CA PHE A 126 -3.88 -12.20 -13.86
C PHE A 126 -2.83 -11.83 -14.91
N ALA A 127 -2.51 -10.54 -15.06
CA ALA A 127 -1.53 -10.12 -16.03
C ALA A 127 -0.11 -10.57 -15.65
N SER A 128 0.75 -10.76 -16.65
CA SER A 128 2.16 -11.08 -16.41
C SER A 128 2.89 -9.91 -15.78
N GLN A 129 4.02 -10.19 -15.14
CA GLN A 129 4.80 -9.14 -14.51
C GLN A 129 5.33 -8.12 -15.53
N GLU A 130 5.75 -8.54 -16.71
CA GLU A 130 6.21 -7.62 -17.78
C GLU A 130 5.10 -6.68 -18.22
N TYR A 131 3.86 -7.15 -18.29
CA TYR A 131 2.71 -6.30 -18.60
C TYR A 131 2.47 -5.27 -17.49
N ILE A 132 2.52 -5.67 -16.22
CA ILE A 132 2.37 -4.76 -15.09
C ILE A 132 3.48 -3.70 -15.10
N GLU A 133 4.73 -4.12 -15.28
CA GLU A 133 5.89 -3.22 -15.34
C GLU A 133 5.70 -2.17 -16.42
N ARG A 134 5.29 -2.58 -17.63
CA ARG A 134 5.03 -1.64 -18.74
C ARG A 134 3.89 -0.68 -18.42
N ARG A 135 2.75 -1.19 -17.92
CA ARG A 135 1.57 -0.37 -17.59
C ARG A 135 1.86 0.64 -16.49
N CYS A 136 2.59 0.23 -15.45
CA CYS A 136 3.05 1.15 -14.41
C CYS A 136 4.06 2.14 -14.97
N GLY A 137 4.96 1.72 -15.86
CA GLY A 137 5.91 2.61 -16.53
C GLY A 137 5.22 3.71 -17.35
N GLU A 138 4.19 3.36 -18.12
CA GLU A 138 3.36 4.32 -18.88
C GLU A 138 2.65 5.31 -17.95
N PHE A 139 2.17 4.85 -16.79
CA PHE A 139 1.53 5.70 -15.79
C PHE A 139 2.53 6.61 -15.04
N LEU A 140 3.77 6.15 -14.84
CA LEU A 140 4.83 6.89 -14.15
C LEU A 140 5.67 7.77 -15.09
N GLY A 141 5.41 7.72 -16.40
CA GLY A 141 5.99 8.55 -17.46
C GLY A 141 5.30 9.89 -17.57
#